data_AF-A0A0A0JZZ5-F1
#
_entry.id   AF-A0A0A0JZZ5-F1
#
_cell.length_a   1.000
_cell.length_b   1.000
_cell.length_c   1.000
_cell.angle_alpha   90.00
_cell.angle_beta   90.00
_cell.angle_gamma   90.00
#
_symmetry.space_group_name_H-M   'P 1'
#
loop_
_entity.id
_entity.type
_entity.pdbx_description
1 polymer ?
#
loop_
_entity_poly.entity_id
_entity_poly.type
_entity_poly.pdbx_seq_one_letter_code
_entity_poly.pdbx_strand_id
1 'polypeptide(L)'
;MTVLDRLRIENAVLRYDFWLEMRGVRGSRRRELRRELRANLGAASADVGTTRALFGIGSPKGLAYAATDTNPSRPRWSQAAIWASVAFGLVAFACLFTAIAFTAGVEASGVTGRAVRGFVFPWFGVDFSARVEADGGGFSTGAGGVGTWFLGVPLLVFLLVAQPWRLLRRQQPAAAATSTARARDRA
;
A
#
# COMPACT_ATOMS: atom_id res chain seq x y z
N MET A 1 -15.38 -6.31 -31.99
CA MET A 1 -15.31 -6.18 -30.51
C MET A 1 -15.89 -4.84 -30.11
N THR A 2 -16.78 -4.81 -29.13
CA THR A 2 -17.33 -3.53 -28.64
C THR A 2 -16.37 -2.86 -27.65
N VAL A 3 -16.48 -1.54 -27.46
CA VAL A 3 -15.67 -0.79 -26.47
C VAL A 3 -15.91 -1.34 -25.06
N LEU A 4 -17.14 -1.76 -24.77
CA LEU A 4 -17.51 -2.41 -23.51
C LEU A 4 -16.81 -3.76 -23.32
N ASP A 5 -16.68 -4.57 -24.37
CA ASP A 5 -15.93 -5.83 -24.31
C ASP A 5 -14.46 -5.59 -23.97
N ARG A 6 -13.85 -4.57 -24.58
CA ARG A 6 -12.47 -4.19 -24.31
C ARG A 6 -12.27 -3.75 -22.86
N LEU A 7 -13.19 -2.96 -22.32
CA LEU A 7 -13.18 -2.55 -20.91
C LEU A 7 -13.31 -3.76 -19.95
N ARG A 8 -14.16 -4.73 -20.29
CA ARG A 8 -14.34 -5.96 -19.49
C ARG A 8 -13.07 -6.82 -19.47
N ILE A 9 -12.42 -6.99 -20.62
CA ILE A 9 -11.15 -7.72 -20.72
C ILE A 9 -10.05 -6.98 -19.93
N GLU A 10 -9.94 -5.66 -20.06
CA GLU A 10 -8.94 -4.89 -19.30
C GLU A 10 -9.17 -4.96 -17.78
N ASN A 11 -10.42 -4.91 -17.32
CA ASN A 11 -10.74 -5.07 -15.90
C ASN A 11 -10.32 -6.46 -15.37
N ALA A 12 -10.58 -7.52 -16.14
CA ALA A 12 -10.14 -8.88 -15.78
C ALA A 12 -8.61 -8.98 -15.70
N VAL A 13 -7.90 -8.39 -16.67
CA VAL A 13 -6.43 -8.34 -16.70
C VAL A 13 -5.89 -7.53 -15.51
N LEU A 14 -6.46 -6.37 -15.18
CA LEU A 14 -6.06 -5.57 -14.02
C LEU A 14 -6.25 -6.31 -12.70
N ARG A 15 -7.37 -7.03 -12.56
CA ARG A 15 -7.64 -7.85 -11.37
C ARG A 15 -6.65 -8.99 -11.25
N TYR A 16 -6.34 -9.69 -12.33
CA TYR A 16 -5.29 -10.71 -12.38
C TYR A 16 -3.92 -10.11 -12.01
N ASP A 17 -3.63 -8.91 -12.53
CA ASP A 17 -2.37 -8.20 -12.31
C ASP A 17 -2.16 -7.83 -10.84
N PHE A 18 -3.21 -7.35 -10.19
CA PHE A 18 -3.24 -7.08 -8.76
C PHE A 18 -2.91 -8.35 -7.96
N TRP A 19 -3.48 -9.50 -8.31
CA TRP A 19 -3.20 -10.76 -7.62
C TRP A 19 -1.77 -11.27 -7.86
N LEU A 20 -1.22 -11.13 -9.08
CA LEU A 20 0.18 -11.45 -9.35
C LEU A 20 1.15 -10.57 -8.55
N GLU A 21 0.84 -9.28 -8.44
CA GLU A 21 1.59 -8.34 -7.61
C GLU A 21 1.49 -8.68 -6.12
N MET A 22 0.30 -9.05 -5.65
CA MET A 22 0.06 -9.51 -4.29
C MET A 22 0.86 -10.78 -3.95
N ARG A 23 1.17 -11.61 -4.95
CA ARG A 23 1.96 -12.85 -4.81
C ARG A 23 3.46 -12.64 -5.03
N GLY A 24 3.91 -11.42 -5.35
CA GLY A 24 5.33 -11.08 -5.47
C GLY A 24 6.00 -11.54 -6.77
N VAL A 25 5.22 -11.72 -7.84
CA VAL A 25 5.72 -12.10 -9.17
C VAL A 25 6.61 -10.97 -9.74
N ARG A 26 7.74 -11.33 -10.35
CA ARG A 26 8.69 -10.36 -10.97
C ARG A 26 7.97 -9.53 -12.04
N GLY A 27 8.28 -8.23 -12.14
CA GLY A 27 7.70 -7.34 -13.15
C GLY A 27 7.83 -7.84 -14.60
N SER A 28 8.96 -8.46 -14.97
CA SER A 28 9.14 -9.08 -16.29
C SER A 28 8.18 -10.26 -16.52
N ARG A 29 8.11 -11.19 -15.55
CA ARG A 29 7.20 -12.35 -15.60
C ARG A 29 5.73 -11.93 -15.55
N ARG A 30 5.40 -10.90 -14.77
CA ARG A 30 4.05 -10.30 -14.71
C ARG A 30 3.65 -9.71 -16.06
N ARG A 31 4.55 -9.00 -16.74
CA ARG A 31 4.31 -8.47 -18.10
C ARG A 31 4.07 -9.59 -19.11
N GLU A 32 4.84 -10.67 -19.02
CA GLU A 32 4.68 -11.86 -19.86
C GLU A 32 3.32 -12.53 -19.62
N LEU A 33 2.99 -12.85 -18.37
CA LEU A 33 1.70 -13.46 -17.98
C LEU A 33 0.50 -12.59 -18.37
N ARG A 34 0.62 -11.25 -18.31
CA ARG A 34 -0.43 -10.33 -18.79
C ARG A 34 -0.59 -10.37 -20.31
N ARG A 35 0.53 -10.45 -21.05
CA ARG A 35 0.50 -10.54 -22.52
C ARG A 35 -0.15 -11.84 -22.96
N GLU A 36 0.22 -12.94 -22.31
CA GLU A 36 -0.35 -14.27 -22.53
C GLU A 36 -1.85 -14.30 -22.23
N LEU A 37 -2.29 -13.78 -21.08
CA LEU A 37 -3.71 -13.71 -20.74
C LEU A 37 -4.49 -12.84 -21.73
N ARG A 38 -3.94 -11.70 -22.14
CA ARG A 38 -4.61 -10.82 -23.12
C ARG A 38 -4.73 -11.49 -24.49
N ALA A 39 -3.69 -12.22 -24.93
CA ALA A 39 -3.72 -12.97 -26.18
C ALA A 39 -4.77 -14.09 -26.14
N ASN A 40 -4.77 -14.89 -25.07
CA ASN A 40 -5.70 -16.00 -24.89
C ASN A 40 -7.16 -15.52 -24.79
N LEU A 41 -7.42 -14.43 -24.05
CA LEU A 41 -8.75 -13.83 -23.99
C LEU A 41 -9.16 -13.21 -25.31
N GLY A 42 -8.23 -12.59 -26.05
CA GLY A 42 -8.49 -12.05 -27.38
C GLY A 42 -8.94 -13.14 -28.35
N ALA A 43 -8.21 -14.24 -28.41
CA ALA A 43 -8.54 -15.40 -29.23
C ALA A 43 -9.87 -16.04 -28.82
N ALA A 44 -10.04 -16.37 -27.53
CA ALA A 44 -11.29 -16.99 -27.04
C ALA A 44 -12.51 -16.08 -27.24
N SER A 45 -12.35 -14.76 -27.12
CA SER A 45 -13.45 -13.81 -27.34
C SER A 45 -13.85 -13.71 -28.81
N ALA A 46 -12.93 -13.98 -29.75
CA ALA A 46 -13.24 -14.06 -31.17
C ALA A 46 -14.09 -15.30 -31.50
N ASP A 47 -13.85 -16.42 -30.80
CA ASP A 47 -14.52 -17.69 -31.05
C ASP A 47 -15.88 -17.81 -30.35
N VAL A 48 -15.95 -17.50 -29.04
CA VAL A 48 -17.14 -17.75 -28.21
C VAL A 48 -17.81 -16.48 -27.66
N GLY A 49 -17.25 -15.31 -27.95
CA GLY A 49 -17.68 -14.02 -27.41
C GLY A 49 -17.10 -13.73 -26.02
N THR A 50 -16.90 -12.44 -25.72
CA THR A 50 -16.20 -11.94 -24.52
C THR A 50 -16.77 -12.45 -23.21
N THR A 51 -18.11 -12.48 -23.07
CA THR A 51 -18.76 -12.92 -21.83
C THR A 51 -18.46 -14.39 -21.54
N ARG A 52 -18.61 -15.28 -22.53
CA ARG A 52 -18.31 -16.71 -22.36
C ARG A 52 -16.81 -16.95 -22.14
N ALA A 53 -15.95 -16.22 -22.86
CA ALA A 53 -14.51 -16.29 -22.65
C ALA A 53 -14.11 -15.92 -21.21
N LEU A 54 -14.71 -14.87 -20.65
CA LEU A 54 -14.49 -14.45 -19.26
C LEU A 54 -15.03 -15.44 -18.22
N PHE A 55 -16.15 -16.12 -18.51
CA PHE A 55 -16.64 -17.18 -17.63
C PHE A 55 -15.77 -18.45 -17.69
N GLY A 56 -15.22 -18.78 -18.87
CA GLY A 56 -14.39 -19.97 -19.08
C GLY A 56 -13.03 -19.93 -18.37
N ILE A 57 -12.45 -18.75 -18.18
CA ILE A 57 -11.19 -18.59 -17.45
C ILE A 57 -11.33 -18.77 -15.92
N GLY A 58 -12.55 -18.79 -15.40
CA GLY A 58 -12.82 -18.90 -13.97
C GLY A 58 -12.34 -17.68 -13.15
N SER A 59 -12.08 -17.88 -11.85
CA SER A 59 -11.69 -16.76 -10.98
C SER A 59 -10.27 -16.27 -11.30
N PRO A 60 -10.05 -14.95 -11.53
CA PRO A 60 -8.71 -14.39 -11.75
C PRO A 60 -7.73 -14.69 -10.61
N LYS A 61 -8.24 -14.86 -9.39
CA LYS A 61 -7.47 -15.27 -8.21
C LYS A 61 -6.94 -16.69 -8.35
N GLY A 62 -7.75 -17.62 -8.84
CA GLY A 62 -7.36 -19.02 -9.08
C GLY A 62 -6.30 -19.14 -10.16
N LEU A 63 -6.44 -18.38 -11.25
CA LEU A 63 -5.42 -18.34 -12.31
C LEU A 63 -4.09 -17.78 -11.80
N ALA A 64 -4.12 -16.69 -11.01
CA ALA A 64 -2.90 -16.14 -10.44
C ALA A 64 -2.24 -17.11 -9.46
N TYR A 65 -3.04 -17.92 -8.77
CA TYR A 65 -2.55 -18.97 -7.88
C TYR A 65 -1.84 -20.08 -8.65
N ALA A 66 -2.45 -20.58 -9.74
CA ALA A 66 -1.88 -21.62 -10.58
C ALA A 66 -0.60 -21.17 -11.33
N ALA A 67 -0.52 -19.89 -11.69
CA ALA A 67 0.61 -19.33 -12.43
C ALA A 67 1.83 -18.96 -11.55
N THR A 68 1.74 -19.06 -10.22
CA THR A 68 2.79 -18.59 -9.32
C THR A 68 3.49 -19.72 -8.57
N ASP A 69 4.78 -19.90 -8.85
CA ASP A 69 5.70 -20.58 -7.94
C ASP A 69 6.06 -19.61 -6.81
N THR A 70 5.50 -19.82 -5.63
CA THR A 70 5.74 -18.93 -4.48
C THR A 70 7.19 -19.03 -4.04
N ASN A 71 7.99 -17.98 -4.30
CA ASN A 71 9.30 -17.84 -3.66
C ASN A 71 9.12 -17.07 -2.33
N PRO A 72 9.13 -17.75 -1.17
CA PRO A 72 8.82 -17.14 0.13
C PRO A 72 9.84 -16.09 0.60
N SER A 73 10.96 -15.97 -0.10
CA SER A 73 12.09 -15.14 0.30
C SER A 73 12.10 -13.73 -0.29
N ARG A 74 11.04 -13.28 -0.98
CA ARG A 74 10.99 -11.94 -1.59
C ARG A 74 10.33 -10.89 -0.69
N PRO A 75 10.91 -9.68 -0.57
CA PRO A 75 10.29 -8.55 0.12
C PRO A 75 9.03 -8.07 -0.62
N ARG A 76 7.99 -7.72 0.13
CA ARG A 76 6.62 -7.44 -0.37
C ARG A 76 6.37 -5.94 -0.49
N TRP A 77 7.20 -5.24 -1.27
CA TRP A 77 7.18 -3.78 -1.39
C TRP A 77 5.82 -3.18 -1.82
N SER A 78 5.12 -3.83 -2.75
CA SER A 78 3.80 -3.37 -3.22
C SER A 78 2.74 -3.44 -2.13
N GLN A 79 2.71 -4.55 -1.38
CA GLN A 79 1.81 -4.69 -0.24
C GLN A 79 2.14 -3.70 0.86
N ALA A 80 3.44 -3.46 1.08
CA ALA A 80 3.90 -2.47 2.02
C ALA A 80 3.41 -1.07 1.64
N ALA A 81 3.47 -0.70 0.36
CA ALA A 81 2.94 0.56 -0.13
C ALA A 81 1.42 0.67 0.09
N ILE A 82 0.65 -0.39 -0.22
CA ILE A 82 -0.81 -0.40 0.01
C ILE A 82 -1.12 -0.19 1.50
N TRP A 83 -0.48 -0.96 2.39
CA TRP A 83 -0.71 -0.84 3.82
C TRP A 83 -0.23 0.49 4.40
N ALA A 84 0.87 1.04 3.88
CA ALA A 84 1.34 2.37 4.25
C ALA A 84 0.34 3.46 3.82
N SER A 85 -0.25 3.36 2.62
CA SER A 85 -1.29 4.28 2.17
C SER A 85 -2.55 4.19 3.03
N VAL A 86 -2.97 2.98 3.41
CA VAL A 86 -4.10 2.78 4.34
C VAL A 86 -3.79 3.40 5.70
N ALA A 87 -2.60 3.15 6.25
CA ALA A 87 -2.16 3.73 7.52
C ALA A 87 -2.11 5.27 7.46
N PHE A 88 -1.58 5.83 6.36
CA PHE A 88 -1.58 7.28 6.14
C PHE A 88 -3.01 7.83 6.15
N GLY A 89 -3.93 7.21 5.42
CA GLY A 89 -5.33 7.60 5.39
C GLY A 89 -5.99 7.58 6.77
N LEU A 90 -5.73 6.54 7.57
CA LEU A 90 -6.24 6.44 8.94
C LEU A 90 -5.68 7.53 9.85
N VAL A 91 -4.38 7.80 9.78
CA VAL A 91 -3.75 8.87 10.59
C VAL A 91 -4.26 10.24 10.17
N ALA A 92 -4.36 10.51 8.85
CA ALA A 92 -4.90 11.77 8.34
C ALA A 92 -6.35 11.97 8.79
N PHE A 93 -7.19 10.92 8.66
CA PHE A 93 -8.58 10.96 9.11
C PHE A 93 -8.70 11.19 10.61
N ALA A 94 -7.95 10.45 11.43
CA ALA A 94 -7.96 10.61 12.87
C ALA A 94 -7.48 12.01 13.31
N CYS A 95 -6.44 12.54 12.65
CA CYS A 95 -5.94 13.89 12.93
C CYS A 95 -6.97 14.95 12.58
N LEU A 96 -7.62 14.82 11.41
CA LEU A 96 -8.69 15.73 10.99
C LEU A 96 -9.85 15.69 11.99
N PHE A 97 -10.30 14.49 12.37
CA PHE A 97 -11.35 14.31 13.36
C PHE A 97 -10.99 14.95 14.70
N THR A 98 -9.73 14.77 15.15
CA THR A 98 -9.25 15.38 16.39
C THR A 98 -9.21 16.90 16.31
N ALA A 99 -8.75 17.46 15.19
CA ALA A 99 -8.69 18.91 14.98
C ALA A 99 -10.11 19.53 14.99
N ILE A 100 -11.09 18.84 14.39
CA ILE A 100 -12.51 19.25 14.43
C ILE A 100 -13.03 19.20 15.87
N ALA A 101 -12.80 18.11 16.59
CA ALA A 101 -13.25 17.96 17.97
C ALA A 101 -12.62 19.00 18.92
N PHE A 102 -11.32 19.26 18.77
CA PHE A 102 -10.60 20.28 19.53
C PHE A 102 -11.16 21.68 19.24
N THR A 103 -11.37 22.00 17.96
CA THR A 103 -11.96 23.26 17.51
C THR A 103 -13.35 23.47 18.11
N ALA A 104 -14.22 22.46 18.01
CA ALA A 104 -15.57 22.52 18.57
C ALA A 104 -15.54 22.71 20.09
N GLY A 105 -14.58 22.10 20.78
CA GLY A 105 -14.36 22.32 22.22
C GLY A 105 -13.94 23.75 22.55
N VAL A 106 -13.07 24.37 21.75
CA VAL A 106 -12.66 25.77 21.92
C VAL A 106 -13.83 26.72 21.65
N GLU A 107 -14.62 26.48 20.61
CA GLU A 107 -15.82 27.26 20.32
C GLU A 107 -16.85 27.17 21.46
N ALA A 108 -17.12 25.95 21.95
CA ALA A 108 -18.04 25.72 23.07
C ALA A 108 -17.58 26.36 24.39
N SER A 109 -16.28 26.60 24.56
CA SER A 109 -15.72 27.28 25.73
C SER A 109 -15.98 28.79 25.75
N GLY A 110 -16.41 29.37 24.63
CA GLY A 110 -16.68 30.81 24.50
C GLY A 110 -15.43 31.70 24.44
N VAL A 111 -14.24 31.12 24.31
CA VAL A 111 -12.99 31.87 24.17
C VAL A 111 -12.89 32.46 22.77
N THR A 112 -12.91 33.80 22.67
CA THR A 112 -12.78 34.54 21.41
C THR A 112 -11.56 35.46 21.42
N GLY A 113 -11.02 35.76 20.22
CA GLY A 113 -9.92 36.70 20.02
C GLY A 113 -8.54 36.23 20.51
N ARG A 114 -8.42 34.99 21.00
CA ARG A 114 -7.15 34.38 21.43
C ARG A 114 -6.95 33.02 20.78
N ALA A 115 -5.70 32.70 20.44
CA ALA A 115 -5.33 31.37 19.98
C ALA A 115 -5.21 30.44 21.19
N VAL A 116 -6.07 29.43 21.26
CA VAL A 116 -5.98 28.36 22.26
C VAL A 116 -5.07 27.28 21.70
N ARG A 117 -4.06 26.91 22.49
CA ARG A 117 -3.14 25.81 22.19
C ARG A 117 -3.34 24.69 23.19
N GLY A 118 -3.32 23.46 22.72
CA GLY A 118 -3.54 22.31 23.59
C GLY A 118 -2.94 21.04 23.04
N PHE A 119 -2.69 20.12 23.96
CA PHE A 119 -2.31 18.76 23.67
C PHE A 119 -3.55 17.86 23.69
N VAL A 120 -3.68 16.97 22.70
CA VAL A 120 -4.78 16.01 22.64
C VAL A 120 -4.21 14.60 22.51
N PHE A 121 -4.55 13.73 23.47
CA PHE A 121 -4.20 12.31 23.39
C PHE A 121 -4.90 11.66 22.18
N PRO A 122 -4.23 10.78 21.39
CA PRO A 122 -2.91 10.19 21.59
C PRO A 122 -1.75 10.88 20.85
N TRP A 123 -1.92 12.14 20.42
CA TRP A 123 -1.01 12.82 19.51
C TRP A 123 0.26 13.38 20.17
N PHE A 124 1.09 12.52 20.76
CA PHE A 124 2.36 12.91 21.37
C PHE A 124 3.23 13.76 20.41
N GLY A 125 3.67 14.93 20.91
CA GLY A 125 4.46 15.90 20.13
C GLY A 125 3.69 16.71 19.09
N VAL A 126 2.35 16.68 19.12
CA VAL A 126 1.50 17.51 18.26
C VAL A 126 0.86 18.63 19.07
N ASP A 127 1.09 19.87 18.64
CA ASP A 127 0.47 21.07 19.22
C ASP A 127 -0.74 21.46 18.39
N PHE A 128 -1.94 21.23 18.92
CA PHE A 128 -3.17 21.70 18.30
C PHE A 128 -3.41 23.15 18.67
N SER A 129 -3.76 23.97 17.69
CA SER A 129 -4.09 25.38 17.88
C SER A 129 -5.39 25.71 17.18
N ALA A 130 -6.28 26.43 17.85
CA ALA A 130 -7.51 26.95 17.29
C ALA A 130 -7.68 28.42 17.69
N ARG A 131 -8.09 29.27 16.76
CA ARG A 131 -8.45 30.68 17.02
C ARG A 131 -9.81 30.98 16.40
N VAL A 132 -10.73 31.42 17.24
CA VAL A 132 -12.06 31.91 16.85
C VAL A 132 -12.05 33.43 16.98
N GLU A 133 -12.29 34.15 15.89
CA GLU A 133 -12.35 35.61 15.91
C GLU A 133 -13.70 36.10 16.49
N ALA A 134 -13.67 37.21 17.24
CA ALA A 134 -14.83 37.69 18.01
C ALA A 134 -16.03 38.10 17.13
N ASP A 135 -15.76 38.55 15.91
CA ASP A 135 -16.78 39.02 14.96
C ASP A 135 -17.34 37.91 14.06
N GLY A 136 -17.01 36.64 14.33
CA GLY A 136 -17.45 35.48 13.53
C GLY A 136 -16.86 35.42 12.11
N GLY A 137 -16.00 36.37 11.74
CA GLY A 137 -15.48 36.53 10.37
C GLY A 137 -14.31 35.61 9.99
N GLY A 138 -13.75 34.85 10.92
CA GLY A 138 -12.60 34.00 10.62
C GLY A 138 -12.30 32.94 11.69
N PHE A 139 -11.90 31.76 11.22
CA PHE A 139 -11.44 30.67 12.05
C PHE A 139 -10.10 30.13 11.52
N SER A 140 -9.14 29.87 12.41
CA SER A 140 -7.89 29.20 12.03
C SER A 140 -7.62 27.99 12.93
N THR A 141 -7.23 26.89 12.30
CA THR A 141 -6.84 25.62 12.94
C THR A 141 -5.46 25.20 12.47
N GLY A 142 -4.66 24.65 13.37
CA GLY A 142 -3.32 24.18 13.10
C GLY A 142 -2.96 22.98 13.96
N ALA A 143 -2.09 22.13 13.43
CA ALA A 143 -1.50 20.99 14.13
C ALA A 143 0.02 20.99 13.89
N GLY A 144 0.77 21.63 14.78
CA GLY A 144 2.23 21.64 14.75
C GLY A 144 2.77 20.24 15.06
N GLY A 145 3.83 19.80 14.38
CA GLY A 145 4.46 18.49 14.65
C GLY A 145 3.75 17.25 14.09
N VAL A 146 2.57 17.41 13.46
CA VAL A 146 1.79 16.30 12.87
C VAL A 146 2.55 15.55 11.75
N GLY A 147 3.51 16.21 11.10
CA GLY A 147 4.33 15.62 10.03
C GLY A 147 5.02 14.33 10.45
N THR A 148 5.47 14.23 11.71
CA THR A 148 6.09 13.01 12.26
C THR A 148 5.12 11.83 12.26
N TRP A 149 3.83 12.05 12.51
CA TRP A 149 2.81 11.02 12.47
C TRP A 149 2.46 10.63 11.03
N PHE A 150 2.33 11.62 10.15
CA PHE A 150 2.03 11.41 8.73
C PHE A 150 3.13 10.67 7.98
N LEU A 151 4.39 10.82 8.39
CA LEU A 151 5.51 10.10 7.78
C LEU A 151 5.90 8.86 8.57
N GLY A 152 5.97 8.98 9.89
CA GLY A 152 6.48 7.93 10.78
C GLY A 152 5.60 6.68 10.80
N VAL A 153 4.29 6.81 10.97
CA VAL A 153 3.39 5.65 11.04
C VAL A 153 3.33 4.90 9.69
N PRO A 154 3.11 5.58 8.54
CA PRO A 154 3.12 4.89 7.24
C PRO A 154 4.48 4.26 6.91
N LEU A 155 5.59 4.93 7.23
CA LEU A 155 6.93 4.39 7.02
C LEU A 155 7.17 3.14 7.88
N LEU A 156 6.75 3.17 9.14
CA LEU A 156 6.88 2.02 10.04
C LEU A 156 6.05 0.83 9.52
N VAL A 157 4.80 1.06 9.12
CA VAL A 157 3.94 0.03 8.51
C VAL A 157 4.58 -0.50 7.21
N PHE A 158 5.12 0.39 6.38
CA PHE A 158 5.82 0.01 5.16
C PHE A 158 6.99 -0.93 5.47
N LEU A 159 7.87 -0.57 6.41
CA LEU A 159 9.03 -1.39 6.76
C LEU A 159 8.63 -2.74 7.35
N LEU A 160 7.60 -2.78 8.21
CA LEU A 160 7.08 -4.01 8.80
C LEU A 160 6.51 -4.97 7.75
N VAL A 161 5.80 -4.46 6.75
CA VAL A 161 5.18 -5.28 5.70
C VAL A 161 6.18 -5.62 4.59
N ALA A 162 7.07 -4.71 4.23
CA ALA A 162 8.08 -4.91 3.19
C ALA A 162 9.11 -5.96 3.61
N GLN A 163 9.40 -6.04 4.92
CA GLN A 163 10.40 -6.93 5.52
C GLN A 163 11.75 -6.88 4.78
N PRO A 164 12.36 -5.68 4.60
CA PRO A 164 13.58 -5.52 3.81
C PRO A 164 14.73 -6.39 4.32
N TRP A 165 14.77 -6.70 5.62
CA TRP A 165 15.77 -7.58 6.24
C TRP A 165 15.78 -9.01 5.71
N ARG A 166 14.73 -9.47 5.01
CA ARG A 166 14.75 -10.76 4.30
C ARG A 166 15.77 -10.79 3.17
N LEU A 167 16.11 -9.64 2.59
CA LEU A 167 17.18 -9.53 1.58
C LEU A 167 18.57 -9.73 2.20
N LEU A 168 18.77 -9.25 3.44
CA LEU A 168 20.05 -9.34 4.14
C LEU A 168 20.37 -10.78 4.56
N ARG A 169 19.36 -11.59 4.91
CA ARG A 169 19.55 -13.01 5.25
C ARG A 169 19.98 -13.90 4.08
N ARG A 170 19.96 -13.41 2.83
CA ARG A 170 20.40 -14.16 1.64
C ARG A 170 21.92 -14.23 1.46
N GLN A 171 22.70 -13.40 2.14
CA GLN A 171 24.15 -13.31 1.90
C GLN A 171 24.99 -14.27 2.78
N GLN A 172 24.39 -14.92 3.77
CA GLN A 172 25.12 -15.78 4.71
C GLN A 172 25.45 -17.23 4.26
N PRO A 173 24.87 -17.85 3.21
CA PRO A 173 25.26 -19.21 2.83
C PRO A 173 26.61 -19.32 2.09
N ALA A 174 27.11 -18.25 1.47
CA ALA A 174 28.28 -18.34 0.60
C ALA A 174 29.64 -18.23 1.33
N ALA A 175 29.68 -17.60 2.51
CA ALA A 175 30.93 -17.43 3.26
C ALA A 175 31.41 -18.72 3.96
N ALA A 176 30.51 -19.67 4.24
CA ALA A 176 30.86 -20.93 4.89
C ALA A 176 31.46 -21.97 3.93
N ALA A 177 31.10 -21.93 2.64
CA ALA A 177 31.59 -22.90 1.65
C ALA A 177 33.03 -22.62 1.20
N THR A 178 33.47 -21.37 1.20
CA THR A 178 34.84 -21.00 0.82
C THR A 178 35.87 -21.28 1.92
N SER A 179 35.44 -21.38 3.18
CA SER A 179 36.31 -21.70 4.31
C SER A 179 36.68 -23.18 4.38
N THR A 180 35.77 -24.08 4.00
CA THR A 180 36.02 -25.53 4.01
C THR A 180 36.83 -26.02 2.82
N ALA A 181 36.72 -25.37 1.66
CA ALA A 181 37.55 -25.69 0.49
C ALA A 181 39.04 -25.37 0.73
N ARG A 182 39.35 -24.25 1.41
CA ARG A 182 40.73 -23.81 1.65
C ARG A 182 41.47 -24.60 2.74
N ALA A 183 40.74 -25.29 3.60
CA ALA A 183 41.31 -26.15 4.65
C ALA A 183 41.68 -27.55 4.13
N ARG A 184 41.09 -27.98 3.01
CA ARG A 184 41.31 -29.32 2.44
C ARG A 184 42.53 -29.42 1.52
N ASP A 185 43.03 -28.30 1.01
CA ASP A 185 44.24 -28.21 0.17
C ASP A 185 45.54 -28.02 0.98
N ARG A 186 45.49 -28.06 2.32
CA ARG A 186 46.65 -27.86 3.21
C ARG A 186 46.96 -29.06 4.11
N ALA A 187 46.34 -30.21 3.89
CA ALA A 187 46.61 -31.47 4.58
C ALA A 187 47.06 -32.52 3.56
#